data_AF-A0A4W6FTN7-F1
#
_entry.id   AF-A0A4W6FTN7-F1
#
_cell.length_a   1.000
_cell.length_b   1.000
_cell.length_c   1.000
_cell.angle_alpha   90.00
_cell.angle_beta   90.00
_cell.angle_gamma   90.00
#
_symmetry.space_group_name_H-M   'P 1'
#
loop_
_entity.id
_entity.type
_entity.pdbx_description
1 polymer ?
#
loop_
_entity_poly.entity_id
_entity_poly.type
_entity_poly.pdbx_seq_one_letter_code
_entity_poly.pdbx_strand_id
1 'polypeptide(L)'
;MTFPCYRWLVGDVKVEIREGTAKTLREDSSSQLVAHRKRELQDKQKTYRWVTWAPGIPRCIDAKTEADLPQDVRFENEKRSDFEHSLHYALLELSLKKLAIRFGKSWNDLDDFKRIFWKLRSPYVFDSEYCMEHWKEDWFFGYQCLNGSNPRMIQRCKKIPENFPVTSDMVQSSMAPRTNLDKELKAGNIYLLDYAIMDGIPTNTIKGKPQYIAAPLCLLYQHPDEGLIPIAIQLEQTSGLDTPIFLPRDPPLAWLLAKMWVRHSEFQVFQLLSHLLRTHLVVEVFCVATLRQLPAVHPIYKLLAPHLRYTLEINCRGRTQLISADGIFKRVVSTGGDGLLVLAQREYKVLTYRSLQPCIDFADRGVSQLPNYFYRQHSLMLWEAIHSFVSGMINLYYQSDHDVQEDLELQAWIRDISQEGFTELPNFGLHSKLSTREELSTLLAVAIFTSTAQHAATNNGQFDWCAWVPNTPCTMRQPPPTDKDAVTMEMIMATLPDVSQSCVQMAITWHLGRAQPDAIPLGQYMEEHFTESRAVELIDRFRTELKEIEDHILSQNEGLELQYLFLLPSRIENSITI
;
A
#
# COMPACT_ATOMS: atom_id res chain seq x y z
N MET A 1 -8.48 -28.00 29.17
CA MET A 1 -9.51 -27.47 28.26
C MET A 1 -9.38 -25.97 28.30
N THR A 2 -9.22 -25.35 27.14
CA THR A 2 -9.03 -23.90 27.01
C THR A 2 -10.18 -23.35 26.17
N PHE A 3 -10.70 -22.17 26.51
CA PHE A 3 -11.84 -21.55 25.83
C PHE A 3 -11.46 -20.13 25.38
N PRO A 4 -10.82 -20.00 24.20
CA PRO A 4 -10.43 -18.70 23.66
C PRO A 4 -11.66 -17.81 23.45
N CYS A 5 -11.64 -16.62 24.06
CA CYS A 5 -12.73 -15.64 23.97
C CYS A 5 -12.34 -14.45 23.11
N TYR A 6 -11.40 -13.63 23.59
CA TYR A 6 -10.88 -12.42 22.94
C TYR A 6 -11.99 -11.48 22.41
N ARG A 7 -13.02 -11.25 23.22
CA ARG A 7 -14.17 -10.38 22.89
C ARG A 7 -14.55 -9.48 24.06
N TRP A 8 -15.13 -8.34 23.75
CA TRP A 8 -15.70 -7.43 24.72
C TRP A 8 -17.07 -7.90 25.20
N LEU A 9 -17.27 -7.91 26.51
CA LEU A 9 -18.57 -8.17 27.14
C LEU A 9 -19.20 -6.84 27.55
N VAL A 10 -20.10 -6.32 26.72
CA VAL A 10 -20.71 -5.00 26.92
C VAL A 10 -22.18 -5.16 27.32
N GLY A 11 -22.52 -4.74 28.54
CA GLY A 11 -23.88 -4.82 29.08
C GLY A 11 -24.27 -6.21 29.59
N ASP A 12 -25.56 -6.50 29.63
CA ASP A 12 -26.09 -7.81 30.04
C ASP A 12 -26.12 -8.77 28.84
N VAL A 13 -24.96 -9.35 28.54
CA VAL A 13 -24.77 -10.25 27.39
C VAL A 13 -24.40 -11.66 27.83
N LYS A 14 -25.08 -12.66 27.26
CA LYS A 14 -24.69 -14.06 27.36
C LYS A 14 -23.80 -14.43 26.18
N VAL A 15 -22.55 -14.79 26.44
CA VAL A 15 -21.61 -15.27 25.41
C VAL A 15 -21.36 -16.76 25.60
N GLU A 16 -21.59 -17.53 24.53
CA GLU A 16 -21.33 -18.97 24.48
C GLU A 16 -20.02 -19.22 23.71
N ILE A 17 -19.03 -19.80 24.39
CA ILE A 17 -17.67 -20.00 23.86
C ILE A 17 -17.40 -21.48 23.64
N ARG A 18 -16.70 -21.81 22.57
CA ARG A 18 -16.28 -23.18 22.22
C ARG A 18 -14.91 -23.49 22.82
N GLU A 19 -14.66 -24.78 23.06
CA GLU A 19 -13.31 -25.27 23.37
C GLU A 19 -12.36 -24.92 22.22
N GLY A 20 -11.09 -24.64 22.54
CA GLY A 20 -10.12 -24.02 21.65
C GLY A 20 -9.78 -24.80 20.39
N THR A 21 -9.97 -26.13 20.38
CA THR A 21 -9.71 -26.97 19.23
C THR A 21 -10.48 -26.47 18.00
N ALA A 22 -9.76 -26.19 16.92
CA ALA A 22 -10.40 -25.74 15.68
C ALA A 22 -11.25 -26.87 15.09
N LYS A 23 -12.42 -26.49 14.57
CA LYS A 23 -13.41 -27.43 14.02
C LYS A 23 -14.02 -26.90 12.75
N THR A 24 -14.01 -27.70 11.70
CA THR A 24 -14.88 -27.55 10.54
C THR A 24 -16.32 -27.97 10.90
N LEU A 25 -17.30 -27.61 10.07
CA LEU A 25 -18.70 -28.00 10.29
C LEU A 25 -18.87 -29.53 10.38
N ARG A 26 -18.10 -30.29 9.59
CA ARG A 26 -18.17 -31.76 9.52
C ARG A 26 -17.77 -32.44 10.83
N GLU A 27 -16.93 -31.79 11.63
CA GLU A 27 -16.43 -32.33 12.90
C GLU A 27 -17.38 -32.07 14.08
N ASP A 28 -18.41 -31.24 13.91
CA ASP A 28 -19.43 -31.01 14.93
C ASP A 28 -20.43 -32.17 14.96
N SER A 29 -20.20 -33.13 15.86
CA SER A 29 -20.99 -34.37 15.98
C SER A 29 -22.29 -34.23 16.80
N SER A 30 -22.47 -33.13 17.53
CA SER A 30 -23.63 -32.89 18.40
C SER A 30 -24.53 -31.78 17.86
N SER A 31 -25.85 -31.98 17.96
CA SER A 31 -26.85 -31.00 17.53
C SER A 31 -26.73 -29.65 18.25
N GLN A 32 -26.25 -29.64 19.51
CA GLN A 32 -26.03 -28.42 20.27
C GLN A 32 -24.88 -27.59 19.69
N LEU A 33 -23.82 -28.25 19.24
CA LEU A 33 -22.64 -27.64 18.65
C LEU A 33 -22.96 -27.01 17.30
N VAL A 34 -23.70 -27.73 16.45
CA VAL A 34 -24.20 -27.23 15.16
C VAL A 34 -25.17 -26.06 15.38
N ALA A 35 -26.05 -26.14 16.38
CA ALA A 35 -26.99 -25.05 16.70
C ALA A 35 -26.26 -23.79 17.21
N HIS A 36 -25.24 -23.94 18.07
CA HIS A 36 -24.39 -22.83 18.51
C HIS A 36 -23.73 -22.13 17.32
N ARG A 37 -23.08 -22.90 16.44
CA ARG A 37 -22.39 -22.42 15.24
C ARG A 37 -23.32 -21.64 14.31
N LYS A 38 -24.51 -22.19 14.05
CA LYS A 38 -25.53 -21.54 13.22
C LYS A 38 -26.03 -20.22 13.83
N ARG A 39 -26.26 -20.17 15.15
CA ARG A 39 -26.66 -18.93 15.84
C ARG A 39 -25.55 -17.89 15.77
N GLU A 40 -24.31 -18.28 16.02
CA GLU A 40 -23.15 -17.39 15.94
C GLU A 40 -23.05 -16.73 14.56
N LEU A 41 -23.14 -17.53 13.48
CA LEU A 41 -23.11 -17.01 12.11
C LEU A 41 -24.30 -16.09 11.80
N GLN A 42 -25.50 -16.42 12.26
CA GLN A 42 -26.67 -15.55 12.08
C GLN A 42 -26.50 -14.19 12.77
N ASP A 43 -25.94 -14.17 13.97
CA ASP A 43 -25.72 -12.93 14.71
C ASP A 43 -24.56 -12.12 14.11
N LYS A 44 -23.49 -12.79 13.67
CA LYS A 44 -22.40 -12.20 12.88
C LYS A 44 -22.91 -11.55 11.59
N GLN A 45 -23.75 -12.22 10.82
CA GLN A 45 -24.30 -11.70 9.55
C GLN A 45 -25.26 -10.51 9.75
N LYS A 46 -25.93 -10.42 10.90
CA LYS A 46 -26.72 -9.23 11.28
C LYS A 46 -25.84 -8.06 11.69
N THR A 47 -24.74 -8.35 12.38
CA THR A 47 -23.82 -7.35 12.95
C THR A 47 -22.91 -6.76 11.87
N TYR A 48 -22.26 -7.61 11.09
CA TYR A 48 -21.32 -7.21 10.03
C TYR A 48 -22.05 -7.26 8.70
N ARG A 49 -22.44 -6.10 8.16
CA ARG A 49 -23.16 -6.00 6.90
C ARG A 49 -22.32 -5.26 5.87
N TRP A 50 -22.57 -5.56 4.60
CA TRP A 50 -21.94 -4.87 3.48
C TRP A 50 -22.69 -3.59 3.13
N VAL A 51 -21.96 -2.51 2.88
CA VAL A 51 -22.47 -1.28 2.26
C VAL A 51 -21.63 -0.91 1.06
N THR A 52 -22.25 -0.24 0.10
CA THR A 52 -21.55 0.39 -1.03
C THR A 52 -21.22 1.83 -0.62
N TRP A 53 -19.96 2.10 -0.28
CA TRP A 53 -19.52 3.48 0.02
C TRP A 53 -19.60 4.36 -1.22
N ALA A 54 -19.16 3.84 -2.36
CA ALA A 54 -19.30 4.46 -3.68
C ALA A 54 -19.37 3.36 -4.76
N PRO A 55 -19.95 3.60 -5.95
CA PRO A 55 -19.98 2.62 -7.04
C PRO A 55 -18.58 2.39 -7.63
N GLY A 56 -18.35 1.24 -8.27
CA GLY A 56 -17.10 0.94 -8.97
C GLY A 56 -15.85 0.83 -8.08
N ILE A 57 -16.02 0.46 -6.81
CA ILE A 57 -14.96 0.14 -5.84
C ILE A 57 -15.45 -1.01 -4.93
N PRO A 58 -14.57 -1.68 -4.16
CA PRO A 58 -14.99 -2.75 -3.26
C PRO A 58 -16.04 -2.28 -2.24
N ARG A 59 -17.00 -3.14 -1.92
CA ARG A 59 -17.92 -2.91 -0.79
C ARG A 59 -17.15 -2.98 0.53
N CYS A 60 -17.72 -2.36 1.55
CA CYS A 60 -17.09 -2.22 2.86
C CYS A 60 -18.08 -2.52 4.00
N ILE A 61 -17.60 -2.42 5.24
CA ILE A 61 -18.47 -2.54 6.41
C ILE A 61 -19.53 -1.43 6.42
N ASP A 62 -20.77 -1.80 6.76
CA ASP A 62 -21.90 -0.90 6.99
C ASP A 62 -21.74 -0.14 8.31
N ALA A 63 -20.80 0.80 8.31
CA ALA A 63 -20.54 1.73 9.39
C ALA A 63 -20.24 3.10 8.79
N LYS A 64 -20.86 4.17 9.30
CA LYS A 64 -20.60 5.53 8.83
C LYS A 64 -19.35 6.12 9.49
N THR A 65 -19.15 5.75 10.75
CA THR A 65 -18.01 6.15 11.59
C THR A 65 -17.53 4.96 12.40
N GLU A 66 -16.34 5.07 12.99
CA GLU A 66 -15.81 4.07 13.92
C GLU A 66 -16.70 3.85 15.16
N ALA A 67 -17.59 4.80 15.48
CA ALA A 67 -18.55 4.66 16.58
C ALA A 67 -19.68 3.67 16.27
N ASP A 68 -19.96 3.41 14.98
CA ASP A 68 -20.98 2.45 14.54
C ASP A 68 -20.45 1.01 14.53
N LEU A 69 -19.13 0.82 14.69
CA LEU A 69 -18.51 -0.49 14.71
C LEU A 69 -18.77 -1.22 16.05
N PRO A 70 -18.94 -2.56 16.02
CA PRO A 70 -18.92 -3.38 17.22
C PRO A 70 -17.62 -3.19 18.01
N GLN A 71 -17.70 -3.21 19.34
CA GLN A 71 -16.54 -2.99 20.22
C GLN A 71 -15.36 -3.95 19.94
N ASP A 72 -15.66 -5.17 19.48
CA ASP A 72 -14.65 -6.21 19.15
C ASP A 72 -13.70 -5.83 18.01
N VAL A 73 -14.10 -4.92 17.13
CA VAL A 73 -13.28 -4.51 15.96
C VAL A 73 -12.77 -3.08 16.08
N ARG A 74 -13.00 -2.45 17.23
CA ARG A 74 -12.56 -1.09 17.54
C ARG A 74 -11.18 -1.06 18.17
N PHE A 75 -10.46 0.03 17.97
CA PHE A 75 -9.20 0.31 18.66
C PHE A 75 -9.41 0.25 20.17
N GLU A 76 -8.45 -0.36 20.85
CA GLU A 76 -8.35 -0.26 22.29
C GLU A 76 -8.08 1.19 22.71
N ASN A 77 -8.44 1.51 23.96
CA ASN A 77 -8.43 2.89 24.46
C ASN A 77 -7.05 3.56 24.33
N GLU A 78 -5.98 2.83 24.61
CA GLU A 78 -4.61 3.34 24.50
C GLU A 78 -4.26 3.70 23.06
N LYS A 79 -4.48 2.76 22.12
CA LYS A 79 -4.26 3.00 20.69
C LYS A 79 -5.11 4.16 20.16
N ARG A 80 -6.39 4.22 20.52
CA ARG A 80 -7.28 5.32 20.11
C ARG A 80 -6.76 6.67 20.62
N SER A 81 -6.40 6.74 21.90
CA SER A 81 -5.87 7.94 22.52
C SER A 81 -4.58 8.40 21.83
N ASP A 82 -3.64 7.48 21.62
CA ASP A 82 -2.38 7.75 20.94
C ASP A 82 -2.58 8.18 19.48
N PHE A 83 -3.48 7.54 18.74
CA PHE A 83 -3.83 7.91 17.37
C PHE A 83 -4.37 9.35 17.30
N GLU A 84 -5.33 9.70 18.15
CA GLU A 84 -5.95 11.04 18.14
C GLU A 84 -4.98 12.13 18.62
N HIS A 85 -4.18 11.85 19.65
CA HIS A 85 -3.20 12.80 20.18
C HIS A 85 -2.00 13.00 19.25
N SER A 86 -1.48 11.96 18.61
CA SER A 86 -0.32 12.06 17.72
C SER A 86 -0.62 12.89 16.47
N LEU A 87 -1.82 12.75 15.89
CA LEU A 87 -2.25 13.58 14.76
C LEU A 87 -2.38 15.06 15.16
N HIS A 88 -3.02 15.33 16.31
CA HIS A 88 -3.14 16.69 16.84
C HIS A 88 -1.78 17.31 17.13
N TYR A 89 -0.87 16.56 17.74
CA TYR A 89 0.50 16.99 18.01
C TYR A 89 1.24 17.35 16.72
N ALA A 90 1.22 16.48 15.71
CA ALA A 90 1.86 16.72 14.42
C ALA A 90 1.30 17.98 13.74
N LEU A 91 -0.02 18.15 13.71
CA LEU A 91 -0.66 19.33 13.13
C LEU A 91 -0.35 20.61 13.91
N LEU A 92 -0.31 20.55 15.24
CA LEU A 92 -0.05 21.71 16.10
C LEU A 92 1.40 22.18 16.01
N GLU A 93 2.37 21.26 16.10
CA GLU A 93 3.79 21.56 15.91
C GLU A 93 4.04 22.25 14.56
N LEU A 94 3.43 21.74 13.49
CA LEU A 94 3.59 22.34 12.16
C LEU A 94 2.79 23.65 11.99
N SER A 95 1.68 23.82 12.69
CA SER A 95 0.92 25.08 12.71
C SER A 95 1.66 26.19 13.46
N LEU A 96 2.34 25.88 14.57
CA LEU A 96 3.21 26.82 15.29
C LEU A 96 4.38 27.26 14.41
N LYS A 97 4.96 26.32 13.64
CA LYS A 97 6.00 26.66 12.65
C LYS A 97 5.46 27.52 11.51
N LYS A 98 4.25 27.23 11.01
CA LYS A 98 3.58 28.09 10.01
C LYS A 98 3.41 29.52 10.52
N LEU A 99 3.14 29.71 11.81
CA LEU A 99 3.08 31.04 12.44
C LEU A 99 4.46 31.71 12.51
N ALA A 100 5.54 30.96 12.75
CA ALA A 100 6.91 31.48 12.72
C ALA A 100 7.40 31.81 11.28
N ILE A 101 6.96 31.05 10.28
CA ILE A 101 7.34 31.20 8.85
C ILE A 101 6.46 32.23 8.12
N ARG A 102 5.36 32.70 8.76
CA ARG A 102 4.25 33.48 8.17
C ARG A 102 4.59 34.86 7.58
N PHE A 103 5.87 35.24 7.51
CA PHE A 103 6.29 36.37 6.70
C PHE A 103 6.37 36.05 5.18
N GLY A 104 6.19 34.77 4.77
CA GLY A 104 6.04 34.35 3.36
C GLY A 104 4.80 33.50 3.08
N LYS A 105 4.11 33.70 1.94
CA LYS A 105 2.92 32.91 1.51
C LYS A 105 3.29 31.62 0.74
N SER A 106 4.50 31.56 0.20
CA SER A 106 5.13 30.42 -0.49
C SER A 106 6.58 30.31 -0.02
N TRP A 107 7.19 29.15 -0.25
CA TRP A 107 8.64 28.97 -0.14
C TRP A 107 9.36 29.84 -1.18
N ASN A 108 10.47 30.48 -0.81
CA ASN A 108 11.25 31.34 -1.70
C ASN A 108 12.38 30.56 -2.38
N ASP A 109 12.90 29.53 -1.71
CA ASP A 109 13.90 28.61 -2.25
C ASP A 109 13.65 27.16 -1.77
N LEU A 110 14.39 26.21 -2.35
CA LEU A 110 14.29 24.79 -1.99
C LEU A 110 14.79 24.52 -0.57
N ASP A 111 15.75 25.28 -0.05
CA ASP A 111 16.30 25.10 1.30
C ASP A 111 15.29 25.52 2.39
N ASP A 112 14.29 26.35 2.06
CA ASP A 112 13.22 26.70 2.98
C ASP A 112 12.41 25.46 3.42
N PHE A 113 12.29 24.42 2.57
CA PHE A 113 11.67 23.15 2.95
C PHE A 113 12.44 22.44 4.07
N LYS A 114 13.73 22.72 4.28
CA LYS A 114 14.49 22.15 5.41
C LYS A 114 13.97 22.65 6.76
N ARG A 115 13.33 23.83 6.78
CA ARG A 115 12.83 24.46 8.01
C ARG A 115 11.65 23.72 8.63
N ILE A 116 10.94 22.88 7.88
CA ILE A 116 9.79 22.11 8.42
C ILE A 116 10.22 20.83 9.15
N PHE A 117 11.41 20.28 8.87
CA PHE A 117 11.89 18.99 9.39
C PHE A 117 12.14 18.92 10.91
N TRP A 118 12.13 20.05 11.63
CA TRP A 118 12.58 20.06 13.01
C TRP A 118 11.67 19.24 13.96
N LYS A 119 12.24 18.30 14.73
CA LYS A 119 11.62 17.43 15.76
C LYS A 119 10.81 16.21 15.30
N LEU A 120 10.20 16.18 14.12
CA LEU A 120 9.60 14.93 13.61
C LEU A 120 10.73 14.08 13.03
N ARG A 121 11.01 12.94 13.65
CA ARG A 121 12.02 12.00 13.18
C ARG A 121 11.36 10.72 12.71
N SER A 122 11.91 10.15 11.66
CA SER A 122 11.64 8.76 11.31
C SER A 122 12.26 7.83 12.36
N PRO A 123 11.65 6.68 12.67
CA PRO A 123 12.38 5.59 13.33
C PRO A 123 13.53 5.05 12.47
N TYR A 124 13.53 5.33 11.16
CA TYR A 124 14.55 4.98 10.17
C TYR A 124 15.47 6.17 9.83
N VAL A 125 15.74 7.04 10.83
CA VAL A 125 16.43 8.35 10.84
C VAL A 125 17.24 8.77 9.60
N PHE A 126 18.00 7.87 8.98
CA PHE A 126 18.83 8.13 7.81
C PHE A 126 18.03 8.56 6.56
N ASP A 127 16.86 7.98 6.30
CA ASP A 127 16.29 8.03 4.94
C ASP A 127 15.75 9.40 4.53
N SER A 128 15.17 10.18 5.47
CA SER A 128 14.59 11.48 5.14
C SER A 128 15.63 12.59 4.91
N GLU A 129 16.75 12.54 5.63
CA GLU A 129 17.90 13.44 5.41
C GLU A 129 18.65 13.02 4.15
N TYR A 130 18.86 11.72 3.95
CA TYR A 130 19.44 11.16 2.73
C TYR A 130 18.62 11.54 1.49
N CYS A 131 17.29 11.44 1.56
CA CYS A 131 16.40 11.88 0.48
C CYS A 131 16.59 13.37 0.18
N MET A 132 16.67 14.22 1.20
CA MET A 132 16.91 15.66 1.03
C MET A 132 18.26 15.97 0.37
N GLU A 133 19.28 15.15 0.58
CA GLU A 133 20.61 15.29 -0.02
C GLU A 133 20.62 14.82 -1.49
N HIS A 134 20.02 13.67 -1.77
CA HIS A 134 20.16 12.97 -3.06
C HIS A 134 18.97 13.11 -4.02
N TRP A 135 17.84 13.71 -3.65
CA TRP A 135 16.62 13.77 -4.50
C TRP A 135 16.81 14.37 -5.90
N LYS A 136 17.86 15.18 -6.12
CA LYS A 136 18.17 15.75 -7.44
C LYS A 136 18.90 14.77 -8.35
N GLU A 137 19.45 13.68 -7.84
CA GLU A 137 20.30 12.74 -8.55
C GLU A 137 19.45 11.70 -9.31
N ASP A 138 19.90 11.32 -10.51
CA ASP A 138 19.15 10.44 -11.40
C ASP A 138 19.17 8.98 -10.92
N TRP A 139 20.30 8.51 -10.38
CA TRP A 139 20.39 7.17 -9.79
C TRP A 139 19.45 7.03 -8.59
N PHE A 140 19.29 8.08 -7.76
CA PHE A 140 18.42 8.04 -6.60
C PHE A 140 16.93 8.10 -6.99
N PHE A 141 16.59 8.82 -8.06
CA PHE A 141 15.27 8.74 -8.66
C PHE A 141 14.95 7.31 -9.11
N GLY A 142 15.87 6.65 -9.81
CA GLY A 142 15.69 5.26 -10.24
C GLY A 142 15.68 4.26 -9.09
N TYR A 143 16.51 4.46 -8.05
CA TYR A 143 16.49 3.66 -6.82
C TYR A 143 15.10 3.68 -6.18
N GLN A 144 14.46 4.85 -6.09
CA GLN A 144 13.11 4.97 -5.52
C GLN A 144 12.03 4.23 -6.32
N CYS A 145 12.25 3.96 -7.62
CA CYS A 145 11.35 3.14 -8.43
C CYS A 145 11.40 1.66 -8.03
N LEU A 146 12.48 1.23 -7.37
CA LEU A 146 12.70 -0.14 -6.90
C LEU A 146 12.49 -0.29 -5.40
N ASN A 147 12.87 0.71 -4.61
CA ASN A 147 13.03 0.59 -3.17
C ASN A 147 12.43 1.78 -2.39
N GLY A 148 11.67 2.65 -3.09
CA GLY A 148 10.97 3.78 -2.48
C GLY A 148 9.60 3.40 -1.88
N SER A 149 8.72 4.39 -1.67
CA SER A 149 7.39 4.17 -1.09
C SER A 149 6.42 3.34 -1.95
N ASN A 150 6.59 3.37 -3.27
CA ASN A 150 5.70 2.67 -4.20
C ASN A 150 6.50 1.88 -5.25
N PRO A 151 7.19 0.82 -4.82
CA PRO A 151 8.10 0.07 -5.67
C PRO A 151 7.38 -0.90 -6.62
N ARG A 152 6.21 -0.53 -7.18
CA ARG A 152 5.38 -1.40 -8.05
C ARG A 152 5.15 -0.88 -9.46
N MET A 153 5.35 0.42 -9.72
CA MET A 153 5.00 1.02 -11.01
C MET A 153 5.94 0.63 -12.16
N ILE A 154 7.15 0.19 -11.84
CA ILE A 154 8.13 -0.17 -12.84
C ILE A 154 7.77 -1.47 -13.56
N GLN A 155 7.83 -1.41 -14.89
CA GLN A 155 7.65 -2.56 -15.78
C GLN A 155 8.71 -2.54 -16.90
N ARG A 156 9.08 -3.73 -17.39
CA ARG A 156 10.04 -3.86 -18.49
C ARG A 156 9.41 -3.40 -19.80
N CYS A 157 10.09 -2.48 -20.49
CA CYS A 157 9.64 -1.93 -21.77
C CYS A 157 10.10 -2.84 -22.92
N LYS A 158 9.16 -3.57 -23.54
CA LYS A 158 9.45 -4.43 -24.70
C LYS A 158 9.43 -3.67 -26.03
N LYS A 159 8.63 -2.61 -26.09
CA LYS A 159 8.47 -1.71 -27.25
C LYS A 159 8.16 -0.33 -26.68
N ILE A 160 8.80 0.71 -27.21
CA ILE A 160 8.47 2.10 -26.87
C ILE A 160 7.00 2.37 -27.27
N PRO A 161 6.15 2.90 -26.35
CA PRO A 161 4.78 3.26 -26.67
C PRO A 161 4.68 4.26 -27.83
N GLU A 162 3.68 4.13 -28.69
CA GLU A 162 3.53 5.00 -29.87
C GLU A 162 3.25 6.45 -29.51
N ASN A 163 2.62 6.66 -28.36
CA ASN A 163 2.37 7.97 -27.77
C ASN A 163 3.59 8.55 -27.01
N PHE A 164 4.72 7.84 -26.99
CA PHE A 164 5.98 8.30 -26.39
C PHE A 164 7.12 8.24 -27.41
N PRO A 165 7.23 9.19 -28.36
CA PRO A 165 8.13 9.10 -29.52
C PRO A 165 9.61 9.36 -29.19
N VAL A 166 10.17 8.63 -28.22
CA VAL A 166 11.60 8.66 -27.87
C VAL A 166 12.41 7.96 -28.96
N THR A 167 13.44 8.64 -29.46
CA THR A 167 14.37 8.08 -30.46
C THR A 167 15.72 7.72 -29.83
N SER A 168 16.49 6.87 -30.50
CA SER A 168 17.85 6.51 -30.03
C SER A 168 18.75 7.74 -29.84
N ASP A 169 18.69 8.72 -30.76
CA ASP A 169 19.51 9.93 -30.71
C ASP A 169 19.18 10.84 -29.51
N MET A 170 17.94 10.80 -29.03
CA MET A 170 17.53 11.58 -27.87
C MET A 170 18.22 11.11 -26.60
N VAL A 171 18.28 9.79 -26.40
CA VAL A 171 18.76 9.19 -25.15
C VAL A 171 20.20 8.71 -25.20
N GLN A 172 20.84 8.71 -26.38
CA GLN A 172 22.18 8.17 -26.59
C GLN A 172 23.24 8.70 -25.60
N SER A 173 23.12 9.96 -25.16
CA SER A 173 24.05 10.58 -24.20
C SER A 173 23.94 10.00 -22.78
N SER A 174 22.82 9.36 -22.45
CA SER A 174 22.55 8.73 -21.15
C SER A 174 22.76 7.22 -21.17
N MET A 175 23.28 6.67 -22.28
CA MET A 175 23.51 5.24 -22.45
C MET A 175 25.00 4.91 -22.37
N ALA A 176 25.31 3.69 -21.94
CA ALA A 176 26.68 3.21 -21.85
C ALA A 176 27.38 3.24 -23.23
N PRO A 177 28.72 3.38 -23.28
CA PRO A 177 29.44 3.38 -24.54
C PRO A 177 29.17 2.12 -25.38
N ARG A 178 29.10 2.27 -26.71
CA ARG A 178 28.94 1.19 -27.71
C ARG A 178 27.56 0.49 -27.75
N THR A 179 26.60 0.96 -26.97
CA THR A 179 25.19 0.52 -27.07
C THR A 179 24.28 1.65 -27.57
N ASN A 180 23.01 1.33 -27.78
CA ASN A 180 21.95 2.27 -28.18
C ASN A 180 20.58 1.77 -27.73
N LEU A 181 19.53 2.58 -27.90
CA LEU A 181 18.19 2.28 -27.39
C LEU A 181 17.65 0.93 -27.91
N ASP A 182 17.81 0.66 -29.20
CA ASP A 182 17.32 -0.57 -29.82
C ASP A 182 18.01 -1.84 -29.29
N LYS A 183 19.32 -1.76 -29.03
CA LYS A 183 20.09 -2.87 -28.45
C LYS A 183 19.65 -3.13 -27.02
N GLU A 184 19.51 -2.10 -26.20
CA GLU A 184 19.12 -2.24 -24.80
C GLU A 184 17.65 -2.67 -24.62
N LEU A 185 16.75 -2.23 -25.52
CA LEU A 185 15.37 -2.74 -25.58
C LEU A 185 15.35 -4.25 -25.83
N LYS A 186 16.14 -4.74 -26.79
CA LYS A 186 16.25 -6.17 -27.10
C LYS A 186 16.92 -6.96 -25.97
N ALA A 187 17.90 -6.36 -25.29
CA ALA A 187 18.55 -6.95 -24.13
C ALA A 187 17.63 -6.99 -22.89
N GLY A 188 16.57 -6.17 -22.87
CA GLY A 188 15.61 -6.10 -21.78
C GLY A 188 16.04 -5.17 -20.64
N ASN A 189 16.92 -4.22 -20.91
CA ASN A 189 17.48 -3.27 -19.94
C ASN A 189 16.74 -1.93 -19.88
N ILE A 190 15.65 -1.79 -20.65
CA ILE A 190 14.81 -0.58 -20.67
C ILE A 190 13.50 -0.85 -19.93
N TYR A 191 13.12 0.10 -19.09
CA TYR A 191 11.94 0.04 -18.23
C TYR A 191 11.09 1.29 -18.42
N LEU A 192 9.82 1.20 -18.02
CA LEU A 192 8.85 2.27 -18.18
C LEU A 192 8.05 2.43 -16.87
N LEU A 193 7.87 3.68 -16.44
CA LEU A 193 6.75 4.07 -15.59
C LEU A 193 5.71 4.71 -16.49
N ASP A 194 4.49 4.18 -16.45
CA ASP A 194 3.37 4.71 -17.22
C ASP A 194 2.23 5.08 -16.27
N TYR A 195 1.97 6.38 -16.16
CA TYR A 195 0.91 6.94 -15.33
C TYR A 195 -0.35 7.26 -16.13
N ALA A 196 -0.61 6.57 -17.24
CA ALA A 196 -1.84 6.73 -18.05
C ALA A 196 -3.14 6.67 -17.23
N ILE A 197 -3.14 5.95 -16.11
CA ILE A 197 -4.30 5.91 -15.20
C ILE A 197 -4.71 7.28 -14.65
N MET A 198 -3.77 8.24 -14.62
CA MET A 198 -3.96 9.63 -14.19
C MET A 198 -4.53 10.55 -15.27
N ASP A 199 -4.56 10.10 -16.53
CA ASP A 199 -4.91 10.95 -17.67
C ASP A 199 -6.37 11.44 -17.61
N GLY A 200 -6.56 12.76 -17.69
CA GLY A 200 -7.89 13.37 -17.58
C GLY A 200 -8.59 13.16 -16.22
N ILE A 201 -7.86 12.84 -15.15
CA ILE A 201 -8.44 12.86 -13.79
C ILE A 201 -8.84 14.29 -13.41
N PRO A 202 -10.07 14.52 -12.92
CA PRO A 202 -10.48 15.83 -12.42
C PRO A 202 -9.55 16.35 -11.34
N THR A 203 -9.08 17.59 -11.50
CA THR A 203 -8.17 18.22 -10.54
C THR A 203 -8.94 18.90 -9.41
N ASN A 204 -8.31 18.92 -8.24
CA ASN A 204 -8.86 19.58 -7.07
C ASN A 204 -8.73 21.11 -7.17
N THR A 205 -9.61 21.81 -6.45
CA THR A 205 -9.48 23.25 -6.19
C THR A 205 -9.27 23.46 -4.70
N ILE A 206 -8.11 24.00 -4.33
CA ILE A 206 -7.71 24.17 -2.93
C ILE A 206 -7.70 25.67 -2.60
N LYS A 207 -8.55 26.09 -1.65
CA LYS A 207 -8.72 27.50 -1.26
C LYS A 207 -8.96 28.43 -2.46
N GLY A 208 -9.79 27.98 -3.41
CA GLY A 208 -10.12 28.73 -4.63
C GLY A 208 -9.03 28.75 -5.70
N LYS A 209 -7.94 27.98 -5.53
CA LYS A 209 -6.87 27.86 -6.53
C LYS A 209 -6.92 26.49 -7.21
N PRO A 210 -6.96 26.43 -8.55
CA PRO A 210 -6.88 25.16 -9.27
C PRO A 210 -5.54 24.48 -8.97
N GLN A 211 -5.58 23.16 -8.79
CA GLN A 211 -4.40 22.31 -8.77
C GLN A 211 -4.27 21.61 -10.13
N TYR A 212 -3.11 21.01 -10.35
CA TYR A 212 -2.76 20.39 -11.62
C TYR A 212 -2.25 18.97 -11.42
N ILE A 213 -2.53 18.12 -12.38
CA ILE A 213 -2.13 16.72 -12.47
C ILE A 213 -1.50 16.51 -13.83
N ALA A 214 -0.46 15.67 -13.88
CA ALA A 214 0.15 15.16 -15.10
C ALA A 214 -0.12 13.66 -15.21
N ALA A 215 0.05 13.08 -16.40
CA ALA A 215 -0.02 11.64 -16.64
C ALA A 215 1.26 11.17 -17.35
N PRO A 216 2.41 11.21 -16.66
CA PRO A 216 3.70 11.07 -17.32
C PRO A 216 4.02 9.66 -17.80
N LEU A 217 4.90 9.61 -18.79
CA LEU A 217 5.64 8.44 -19.23
C LEU A 217 7.13 8.69 -18.93
N CYS A 218 7.75 7.80 -18.15
CA CYS A 218 9.16 7.91 -17.77
C CYS A 218 9.91 6.66 -18.24
N LEU A 219 10.84 6.83 -19.18
CA LEU A 219 11.71 5.77 -19.66
C LEU A 219 12.94 5.68 -18.76
N LEU A 220 13.26 4.48 -18.29
CA LEU A 220 14.46 4.21 -17.51
C LEU A 220 15.38 3.22 -18.20
N TYR A 221 16.67 3.34 -17.91
CA TYR A 221 17.71 2.44 -18.37
C TYR A 221 18.44 1.83 -17.16
N GLN A 222 18.57 0.50 -17.16
CA GLN A 222 19.46 -0.20 -16.24
C GLN A 222 20.91 -0.02 -16.73
N HIS A 223 21.53 1.10 -16.35
CA HIS A 223 22.93 1.40 -16.65
C HIS A 223 23.85 0.40 -15.93
N PRO A 224 24.91 -0.11 -16.58
CA PRO A 224 25.84 -1.05 -15.95
C PRO A 224 26.56 -0.46 -14.73
N ASP A 225 26.88 0.84 -14.78
CA ASP A 225 27.67 1.51 -13.73
C ASP A 225 26.82 2.33 -12.73
N GLU A 226 25.71 2.91 -13.16
CA GLU A 226 24.92 3.86 -12.35
C GLU A 226 23.66 3.21 -11.77
N GLY A 227 23.38 1.96 -12.13
CA GLY A 227 22.13 1.30 -11.81
C GLY A 227 20.98 1.83 -12.67
N LEU A 228 19.76 1.77 -12.13
CA LEU A 228 18.58 2.23 -12.85
C LEU A 228 18.52 3.76 -12.86
N ILE A 229 18.46 4.39 -14.03
CA ILE A 229 18.38 5.85 -14.20
C ILE A 229 17.27 6.27 -15.17
N PRO A 230 16.58 7.40 -14.93
CA PRO A 230 15.66 7.99 -15.90
C PRO A 230 16.41 8.58 -17.10
N ILE A 231 15.94 8.32 -18.32
CA ILE A 231 16.59 8.79 -19.56
C ILE A 231 15.67 9.64 -20.44
N ALA A 232 14.35 9.56 -20.26
CA ALA A 232 13.39 10.42 -20.94
C ALA A 232 12.08 10.53 -20.14
N ILE A 233 11.46 11.71 -20.12
CA ILE A 233 10.17 11.95 -19.47
C ILE A 233 9.26 12.76 -20.40
N GLN A 234 8.04 12.27 -20.64
CA GLN A 234 6.95 13.05 -21.24
C GLN A 234 5.87 13.24 -20.18
N LEU A 235 5.36 14.46 -19.98
CA LEU A 235 4.46 14.76 -18.85
C LEU A 235 2.98 14.46 -19.11
N GLU A 236 2.58 14.29 -20.37
CA GLU A 236 1.22 13.95 -20.76
C GLU A 236 1.20 12.71 -21.65
N GLN A 237 0.04 12.05 -21.75
CA GLN A 237 -0.13 10.85 -22.56
C GLN A 237 -0.21 11.14 -24.07
N THR A 238 -0.58 12.36 -24.46
CA THR A 238 -0.66 12.75 -25.88
C THR A 238 0.60 13.50 -26.27
N SER A 239 1.32 13.02 -27.29
CA SER A 239 2.50 13.71 -27.81
C SER A 239 2.11 14.94 -28.65
N GLY A 240 2.94 15.98 -28.63
CA GLY A 240 2.67 17.22 -29.35
C GLY A 240 3.75 18.27 -29.11
N LEU A 241 3.64 19.42 -29.81
CA LEU A 241 4.58 20.54 -29.65
C LEU A 241 4.56 21.12 -28.23
N ASP A 242 3.39 21.12 -27.58
CA ASP A 242 3.21 21.60 -26.21
C ASP A 242 3.52 20.53 -25.15
N THR A 243 3.91 19.32 -25.56
CA THR A 243 4.25 18.21 -24.66
C THR A 243 5.66 17.73 -24.95
N PRO A 244 6.68 18.52 -24.57
CA PRO A 244 8.07 18.16 -24.84
C PRO A 244 8.48 16.89 -24.08
N ILE A 245 9.37 16.11 -24.70
CA ILE A 245 10.07 15.01 -24.03
C ILE A 245 11.32 15.58 -23.36
N PHE A 246 11.33 15.64 -22.03
CA PHE A 246 12.45 16.07 -21.21
C PHE A 246 13.54 14.99 -21.15
N LEU A 247 14.79 15.41 -21.19
CA LEU A 247 16.00 14.57 -21.21
C LEU A 247 16.99 15.07 -20.15
N PRO A 248 17.87 14.20 -19.61
CA PRO A 248 18.91 14.62 -18.65
C PRO A 248 19.84 15.73 -19.14
N ARG A 249 19.99 15.88 -20.47
CA ARG A 249 20.83 16.91 -21.12
C ARG A 249 20.15 18.27 -21.30
N ASP A 250 18.85 18.37 -21.02
CA ASP A 250 18.10 19.62 -21.09
C ASP A 250 18.54 20.59 -19.97
N PRO A 251 18.09 21.86 -19.96
CA PRO A 251 18.39 22.78 -18.86
C PRO A 251 18.14 22.12 -17.49
N PRO A 252 19.09 22.22 -16.52
CA PRO A 252 19.02 21.43 -15.28
C PRO A 252 17.72 21.57 -14.48
N LEU A 253 17.11 22.75 -14.49
CA LEU A 253 15.83 23.00 -13.81
C LEU A 253 14.64 22.39 -14.55
N ALA A 254 14.67 22.32 -15.88
CA ALA A 254 13.65 21.67 -16.67
C ALA A 254 13.64 20.15 -16.42
N TRP A 255 14.82 19.53 -16.42
CA TRP A 255 14.95 18.10 -16.07
C TRP A 255 14.50 17.82 -14.65
N LEU A 256 14.90 18.67 -13.69
CA LEU A 256 14.50 18.54 -12.30
C LEU A 256 12.97 18.65 -12.13
N LEU A 257 12.33 19.63 -12.76
CA LEU A 257 10.89 19.81 -12.71
C LEU A 257 10.15 18.64 -13.36
N ALA A 258 10.64 18.10 -14.47
CA ALA A 258 10.06 16.92 -15.11
C ALA A 258 10.07 15.71 -14.14
N LYS A 259 11.18 15.47 -13.44
CA LYS A 259 11.25 14.44 -12.39
C LYS A 259 10.26 14.71 -11.26
N MET A 260 10.13 15.95 -10.78
CA MET A 260 9.14 16.30 -9.75
C MET A 260 7.70 15.97 -10.17
N TRP A 261 7.35 16.17 -11.44
CA TRP A 261 6.03 15.80 -11.97
C TRP A 261 5.79 14.28 -12.02
N VAL A 262 6.83 13.50 -12.34
CA VAL A 262 6.75 12.03 -12.21
C VAL A 262 6.54 11.64 -10.75
N ARG A 263 7.29 12.25 -9.83
CA ARG A 263 7.13 12.00 -8.39
C ARG A 263 5.79 12.48 -7.82
N HIS A 264 5.23 13.56 -8.36
CA HIS A 264 3.86 14.00 -8.04
C HIS A 264 2.84 12.94 -8.43
N SER A 265 2.92 12.44 -9.66
CA SER A 265 2.02 11.40 -10.18
C SER A 265 2.17 10.11 -9.37
N GLU A 266 3.41 9.80 -9.01
CA GLU A 266 3.74 8.70 -8.11
C GLU A 266 3.08 8.87 -6.74
N PHE A 267 3.09 10.06 -6.13
CA PHE A 267 2.38 10.30 -4.87
C PHE A 267 0.88 9.97 -4.98
N GLN A 268 0.23 10.38 -6.08
CA GLN A 268 -1.20 10.15 -6.27
C GLN A 268 -1.52 8.66 -6.37
N VAL A 269 -0.78 7.94 -7.22
CA VAL A 269 -0.94 6.49 -7.42
C VAL A 269 -0.56 5.72 -6.17
N PHE A 270 0.55 6.08 -5.55
CA PHE A 270 1.02 5.51 -4.30
C PHE A 270 -0.06 5.52 -3.22
N GLN A 271 -0.56 6.71 -2.88
CA GLN A 271 -1.46 6.89 -1.76
C GLN A 271 -2.85 6.30 -2.00
N LEU A 272 -3.43 6.53 -3.19
CA LEU A 272 -4.81 6.12 -3.47
C LEU A 272 -4.91 4.68 -3.96
N LEU A 273 -3.95 4.23 -4.77
CA LEU A 273 -4.07 2.94 -5.45
C LEU A 273 -3.24 1.90 -4.73
N SER A 274 -1.93 2.14 -4.60
CA SER A 274 -1.02 1.15 -4.04
C SER A 274 -1.23 0.91 -2.55
N HIS A 275 -1.48 1.98 -1.79
CA HIS A 275 -1.72 1.94 -0.36
C HIS A 275 -3.21 1.72 -0.10
N LEU A 276 -4.07 2.73 -0.25
CA LEU A 276 -5.48 2.63 0.13
C LEU A 276 -6.24 1.49 -0.58
N LEU A 277 -6.29 1.47 -1.91
CA LEU A 277 -7.13 0.49 -2.62
C LEU A 277 -6.57 -0.93 -2.52
N ARG A 278 -5.29 -1.12 -2.86
CA ARG A 278 -4.65 -2.44 -2.96
C ARG A 278 -4.28 -3.08 -1.62
N THR A 279 -4.29 -2.34 -0.50
CA THR A 279 -4.13 -2.93 0.83
C THR A 279 -5.41 -2.78 1.64
N HIS A 280 -5.72 -1.58 2.13
CA HIS A 280 -6.83 -1.34 3.05
C HIS A 280 -8.17 -1.87 2.53
N LEU A 281 -8.60 -1.47 1.33
CA LEU A 281 -9.92 -1.85 0.81
C LEU A 281 -9.99 -3.33 0.42
N VAL A 282 -8.89 -3.89 -0.12
CA VAL A 282 -8.78 -5.32 -0.41
C VAL A 282 -8.89 -6.15 0.88
N VAL A 283 -8.14 -5.82 1.92
CA VAL A 283 -8.13 -6.59 3.18
C VAL A 283 -9.44 -6.42 3.94
N GLU A 284 -10.09 -5.27 3.87
CA GLU A 284 -11.43 -5.09 4.44
C GLU A 284 -12.46 -6.04 3.84
N VAL A 285 -12.36 -6.36 2.54
CA VAL A 285 -13.23 -7.37 1.93
C VAL A 285 -13.06 -8.73 2.62
N PHE A 286 -11.81 -9.16 2.82
CA PHE A 286 -11.52 -10.40 3.56
C PHE A 286 -11.97 -10.31 5.02
N CYS A 287 -11.83 -9.14 5.66
CA CYS A 287 -12.24 -8.92 7.04
C CYS A 287 -13.74 -9.12 7.23
N VAL A 288 -14.55 -8.40 6.45
CA VAL A 288 -16.02 -8.43 6.55
C VAL A 288 -16.54 -9.83 6.20
N ALA A 289 -16.03 -10.47 5.14
CA ALA A 289 -16.42 -11.83 4.79
C ALA A 289 -16.06 -12.86 5.87
N THR A 290 -14.85 -12.79 6.44
CA THR A 290 -14.42 -13.67 7.54
C THR A 290 -15.32 -13.53 8.75
N LEU A 291 -15.63 -12.30 9.15
CA LEU A 291 -16.51 -12.02 10.29
C LEU A 291 -17.96 -12.44 10.04
N ARG A 292 -18.40 -12.57 8.79
CA ARG A 292 -19.76 -12.95 8.41
C ARG A 292 -19.96 -14.45 8.19
N GLN A 293 -18.98 -15.12 7.62
CA GLN A 293 -19.15 -16.48 7.09
C GLN A 293 -18.41 -17.54 7.89
N LEU A 294 -17.46 -17.15 8.76
CA LEU A 294 -16.66 -18.09 9.53
C LEU A 294 -16.92 -17.94 11.05
N PRO A 295 -17.36 -19.01 11.74
CA PRO A 295 -17.52 -18.99 13.19
C PRO A 295 -16.15 -19.01 13.88
N ALA A 296 -16.08 -18.56 15.14
CA ALA A 296 -14.81 -18.38 15.86
C ALA A 296 -14.02 -19.68 16.07
N VAL A 297 -14.71 -20.83 16.03
CA VAL A 297 -14.10 -22.16 16.12
C VAL A 297 -13.49 -22.64 14.79
N HIS A 298 -13.80 -22.00 13.66
CA HIS A 298 -13.32 -22.41 12.35
C HIS A 298 -11.80 -22.19 12.21
N PRO A 299 -11.02 -23.15 11.68
CA PRO A 299 -9.56 -23.00 11.54
C PRO A 299 -9.18 -21.77 10.72
N ILE A 300 -9.91 -21.47 9.64
CA ILE A 300 -9.64 -20.27 8.81
C ILE A 300 -9.95 -18.96 9.55
N TYR A 301 -10.98 -18.92 10.40
CA TYR A 301 -11.21 -17.75 11.25
C TYR A 301 -10.04 -17.53 12.20
N LYS A 302 -9.62 -18.59 12.90
CA LYS A 302 -8.50 -18.55 13.86
C LYS A 302 -7.19 -18.13 13.20
N LEU A 303 -6.96 -18.59 11.97
CA LEU A 303 -5.79 -18.21 11.18
C LEU A 303 -5.82 -16.73 10.78
N LEU A 304 -6.96 -16.22 10.29
CA LEU A 304 -7.04 -14.85 9.78
C LEU A 304 -7.26 -13.79 10.87
N ALA A 305 -7.82 -14.14 12.04
CA ALA A 305 -8.19 -13.16 13.06
C ALA A 305 -7.04 -12.20 13.47
N PRO A 306 -5.80 -12.68 13.72
CA PRO A 306 -4.68 -11.79 14.03
C PRO A 306 -4.32 -10.84 12.87
N HIS A 307 -4.62 -11.23 11.63
CA HIS A 307 -4.30 -10.49 10.42
C HIS A 307 -5.37 -9.49 9.97
N LEU A 308 -6.48 -9.43 10.71
CA LEU A 308 -7.62 -8.55 10.44
C LEU A 308 -7.89 -7.56 11.57
N ARG A 309 -7.09 -7.61 12.65
CA ARG A 309 -7.18 -6.72 13.80
C ARG A 309 -7.18 -5.27 13.30
N TYR A 310 -8.14 -4.48 13.80
CA TYR A 310 -8.21 -3.03 13.57
C TYR A 310 -8.44 -2.52 12.14
N THR A 311 -8.41 -3.39 11.13
CA THR A 311 -8.61 -3.00 9.72
C THR A 311 -9.94 -2.27 9.50
N LEU A 312 -11.03 -2.72 10.14
CA LEU A 312 -12.34 -2.04 9.99
C LEU A 312 -12.34 -0.63 10.60
N GLU A 313 -11.76 -0.44 11.79
CA GLU A 313 -11.72 0.87 12.42
C GLU A 313 -10.84 1.85 11.63
N ILE A 314 -9.62 1.46 11.25
CA ILE A 314 -8.74 2.35 10.51
C ILE A 314 -9.33 2.73 9.15
N ASN A 315 -10.03 1.81 8.48
CA ASN A 315 -10.69 2.12 7.21
C ASN A 315 -11.90 3.06 7.39
N CYS A 316 -12.67 2.92 8.48
CA CYS A 316 -13.73 3.88 8.82
C CYS A 316 -13.15 5.27 9.09
N ARG A 317 -12.03 5.36 9.81
CA ARG A 317 -11.30 6.62 10.03
C ARG A 317 -10.75 7.19 8.72
N GLY A 318 -10.21 6.35 7.85
CA GLY A 318 -9.76 6.73 6.51
C GLY A 318 -10.89 7.36 5.67
N ARG A 319 -12.07 6.72 5.65
CA ARG A 319 -13.27 7.25 4.97
C ARG A 319 -13.71 8.60 5.50
N THR A 320 -13.72 8.78 6.83
CA THR A 320 -14.25 9.99 7.47
C THR A 320 -13.25 11.14 7.50
N GLN A 321 -11.96 10.87 7.68
CA GLN A 321 -10.93 11.89 7.93
C GLN A 321 -10.04 12.18 6.70
N LEU A 322 -9.80 11.18 5.83
CA LEU A 322 -8.88 11.33 4.69
C LEU A 322 -9.62 11.60 3.40
N ILE A 323 -10.52 10.70 3.00
CA ILE A 323 -11.11 10.68 1.65
C ILE A 323 -12.56 11.21 1.60
N SER A 324 -13.07 11.72 2.73
CA SER A 324 -14.38 12.39 2.78
C SER A 324 -14.38 13.73 2.04
N ALA A 325 -15.57 14.29 1.84
CA ALA A 325 -15.75 15.59 1.20
C ALA A 325 -15.01 16.75 1.90
N ASP A 326 -14.75 16.64 3.21
CA ASP A 326 -14.01 17.61 4.02
C ASP A 326 -12.65 17.07 4.51
N GLY A 327 -12.26 15.90 4.01
CA GLY A 327 -11.07 15.17 4.44
C GLY A 327 -9.75 15.79 3.97
N ILE A 328 -8.64 15.22 4.45
CA ILE A 328 -7.29 15.71 4.14
C ILE A 328 -7.02 15.75 2.63
N PHE A 329 -7.46 14.73 1.87
CA PHE A 329 -7.24 14.70 0.42
C PHE A 329 -7.88 15.90 -0.27
N LYS A 330 -9.14 16.21 0.05
CA LYS A 330 -9.82 17.40 -0.48
C LYS A 330 -9.07 18.69 -0.12
N ARG A 331 -8.45 18.74 1.06
CA ARG A 331 -7.81 19.97 1.57
C ARG A 331 -6.43 20.24 0.97
N VAL A 332 -5.65 19.21 0.61
CA VAL A 332 -4.23 19.42 0.22
C VAL A 332 -3.74 18.64 -1.01
N VAL A 333 -4.46 17.63 -1.51
CA VAL A 333 -3.97 16.72 -2.58
C VAL A 333 -4.57 17.08 -3.93
N SER A 334 -3.81 16.98 -5.03
CA SER A 334 -4.29 17.33 -6.38
C SER A 334 -5.46 16.48 -6.87
N THR A 335 -5.51 15.20 -6.50
CA THR A 335 -6.63 14.30 -6.82
C THR A 335 -7.79 14.42 -5.82
N GLY A 336 -7.70 15.26 -4.79
CA GLY A 336 -8.77 15.40 -3.80
C GLY A 336 -10.12 15.85 -4.40
N GLY A 337 -11.22 15.51 -3.73
CA GLY A 337 -12.56 15.72 -4.26
C GLY A 337 -12.92 14.66 -5.29
N ASP A 338 -13.54 15.05 -6.41
CA ASP A 338 -14.09 14.10 -7.39
C ASP A 338 -13.01 13.23 -8.06
N GLY A 339 -11.80 13.77 -8.25
CA GLY A 339 -10.69 13.04 -8.87
C GLY A 339 -10.29 11.76 -8.13
N LEU A 340 -10.47 11.74 -6.80
CA LEU A 340 -10.07 10.65 -5.92
C LEU A 340 -10.86 9.39 -6.26
N LEU A 341 -12.18 9.54 -6.32
CA LEU A 341 -13.08 8.43 -6.59
C LEU A 341 -12.91 7.95 -8.04
N VAL A 342 -12.78 8.87 -9.01
CA VAL A 342 -12.55 8.50 -10.42
C VAL A 342 -11.26 7.69 -10.57
N LEU A 343 -10.18 8.11 -9.90
CA LEU A 343 -8.91 7.39 -9.96
C LEU A 343 -9.01 6.00 -9.32
N ALA A 344 -9.61 5.90 -8.13
CA ALA A 344 -9.83 4.62 -7.46
C ALA A 344 -10.70 3.66 -8.31
N GLN A 345 -11.75 4.17 -8.96
CA GLN A 345 -12.62 3.39 -9.85
C GLN A 345 -11.89 2.87 -11.10
N ARG A 346 -10.97 3.66 -11.66
CA ARG A 346 -10.15 3.22 -12.80
C ARG A 346 -9.24 2.07 -12.40
N GLU A 347 -8.55 2.20 -11.27
CA GLU A 347 -7.69 1.13 -10.75
C GLU A 347 -8.49 -0.11 -10.44
N TYR A 348 -9.66 0.06 -9.80
CA TYR A 348 -10.51 -1.06 -9.44
C TYR A 348 -10.85 -1.90 -10.67
N LYS A 349 -11.19 -1.28 -11.81
CA LYS A 349 -11.53 -1.99 -13.06
C LYS A 349 -10.39 -2.84 -13.64
N VAL A 350 -9.13 -2.49 -13.35
CA VAL A 350 -7.95 -3.20 -13.84
C VAL A 350 -7.28 -4.06 -12.76
N LEU A 351 -7.78 -4.02 -11.53
CA LEU A 351 -7.32 -4.88 -10.45
C LEU A 351 -7.60 -6.35 -10.79
N THR A 352 -6.57 -7.18 -10.65
CA THR A 352 -6.70 -8.63 -10.83
C THR A 352 -6.18 -9.35 -9.59
N TYR A 353 -6.77 -10.50 -9.28
CA TYR A 353 -6.32 -11.41 -8.24
C TYR A 353 -4.87 -11.84 -8.46
N ARG A 354 -4.46 -12.01 -9.72
CA ARG A 354 -3.08 -12.28 -10.11
C ARG A 354 -2.12 -11.18 -9.67
N SER A 355 -2.52 -9.90 -9.80
CA SER A 355 -1.71 -8.76 -9.36
C SER A 355 -1.59 -8.60 -7.84
N LEU A 356 -2.31 -9.43 -7.06
CA LEU A 356 -2.15 -9.52 -5.61
C LEU A 356 -1.19 -10.65 -5.19
N GLN A 357 -0.67 -11.43 -6.15
CA GLN A 357 0.28 -12.52 -5.92
C GLN A 357 1.70 -12.06 -6.31
N PRO A 358 2.63 -11.87 -5.36
CA PRO A 358 3.93 -11.25 -5.61
C PRO A 358 4.73 -11.90 -6.75
N CYS A 359 4.87 -13.24 -6.74
CA CYS A 359 5.62 -13.97 -7.77
C CYS A 359 5.08 -13.69 -9.18
N ILE A 360 3.76 -13.65 -9.32
CA ILE A 360 3.08 -13.43 -10.59
C ILE A 360 3.19 -11.97 -11.01
N ASP A 361 2.96 -11.03 -10.09
CA ASP A 361 3.06 -9.59 -10.36
C ASP A 361 4.44 -9.20 -10.89
N PHE A 362 5.53 -9.63 -10.24
CA PHE A 362 6.89 -9.33 -10.72
C PHE A 362 7.19 -9.95 -12.10
N ALA A 363 6.63 -11.14 -12.38
CA ALA A 363 6.78 -11.81 -13.67
C ALA A 363 5.99 -11.09 -14.78
N ASP A 364 4.73 -10.73 -14.51
CA ASP A 364 3.86 -10.04 -15.46
C ASP A 364 4.42 -8.65 -15.81
N ARG A 365 4.98 -7.92 -14.82
CA ARG A 365 5.72 -6.66 -15.04
C ARG A 365 7.09 -6.86 -15.72
N GLY A 366 7.60 -8.10 -15.78
CA GLY A 366 8.88 -8.43 -16.42
C GLY A 366 10.10 -7.96 -15.64
N VAL A 367 9.99 -7.84 -14.31
CA VAL A 367 11.03 -7.29 -13.42
C VAL A 367 11.59 -8.33 -12.45
N SER A 368 11.31 -9.62 -12.67
CA SER A 368 11.80 -10.73 -11.81
C SER A 368 13.33 -10.82 -11.72
N GLN A 369 14.06 -10.29 -12.70
CA GLN A 369 15.53 -10.37 -12.80
C GLN A 369 16.24 -9.02 -12.66
N LEU A 370 15.50 -7.94 -12.38
CA LEU A 370 16.08 -6.60 -12.20
C LEU A 370 17.00 -6.56 -10.97
N PRO A 371 18.28 -6.19 -11.08
CA PRO A 371 19.20 -6.14 -9.94
C PRO A 371 18.80 -5.07 -8.92
N ASN A 372 19.32 -5.21 -7.69
CA ASN A 372 19.18 -4.22 -6.59
C ASN A 372 17.72 -3.83 -6.26
N TYR A 373 16.79 -4.76 -6.49
CA TYR A 373 15.37 -4.60 -6.21
C TYR A 373 15.02 -5.29 -4.89
N PHE A 374 15.38 -4.66 -3.77
CA PHE A 374 15.25 -5.23 -2.42
C PHE A 374 13.79 -5.49 -2.06
N TYR A 375 12.87 -4.59 -2.41
CA TYR A 375 11.43 -4.83 -2.25
C TYR A 375 11.00 -6.16 -2.86
N ARG A 376 11.46 -6.48 -4.08
CA ARG A 376 11.15 -7.77 -4.72
C ARG A 376 11.71 -8.93 -3.92
N GLN A 377 13.00 -8.89 -3.62
CA GLN A 377 13.69 -10.02 -2.96
C GLN A 377 13.05 -10.33 -1.61
N HIS A 378 12.86 -9.32 -0.75
CA HIS A 378 12.29 -9.50 0.57
C HIS A 378 10.81 -9.89 0.50
N SER A 379 10.04 -9.32 -0.44
CA SER A 379 8.64 -9.70 -0.65
C SER A 379 8.51 -11.18 -1.03
N LEU A 380 9.39 -11.70 -1.89
CA LEU A 380 9.36 -13.11 -2.30
C LEU A 380 9.71 -14.04 -1.14
N MET A 381 10.72 -13.71 -0.33
CA MET A 381 11.07 -14.48 0.87
C MET A 381 9.91 -14.55 1.87
N LEU A 382 9.28 -13.40 2.15
CA LEU A 382 8.12 -13.32 3.04
C LEU A 382 6.90 -14.05 2.47
N TRP A 383 6.67 -13.93 1.16
CA TRP A 383 5.59 -14.65 0.48
C TRP A 383 5.76 -16.16 0.61
N GLU A 384 6.97 -16.68 0.37
CA GLU A 384 7.27 -18.11 0.49
C GLU A 384 7.06 -18.62 1.92
N ALA A 385 7.54 -17.89 2.94
CA ALA A 385 7.33 -18.24 4.34
C ALA A 385 5.84 -18.22 4.74
N ILE A 386 5.10 -17.18 4.33
CA ILE A 386 3.65 -17.07 4.59
C ILE A 386 2.89 -18.19 3.88
N HIS A 387 3.18 -18.45 2.61
CA HIS A 387 2.50 -19.51 1.85
C HIS A 387 2.81 -20.91 2.42
N SER A 388 4.05 -21.16 2.83
CA SER A 388 4.46 -22.39 3.52
C SER A 388 3.71 -22.58 4.85
N PHE A 389 3.68 -21.55 5.69
CA PHE A 389 2.96 -21.55 6.97
C PHE A 389 1.47 -21.84 6.77
N VAL A 390 0.82 -21.08 5.88
CA VAL A 390 -0.60 -21.26 5.56
C VAL A 390 -0.85 -22.66 5.01
N SER A 391 -0.05 -23.14 4.07
CA SER A 391 -0.18 -24.48 3.51
C SER A 391 -0.04 -25.57 4.58
N GLY A 392 0.87 -25.40 5.54
CA GLY A 392 0.98 -26.27 6.71
C GLY A 392 -0.30 -26.29 7.54
N MET A 393 -0.88 -25.12 7.81
CA MET A 393 -2.14 -24.99 8.55
C MET A 393 -3.32 -25.60 7.78
N ILE A 394 -3.41 -25.39 6.46
CA ILE A 394 -4.46 -26.00 5.64
C ILE A 394 -4.34 -27.52 5.62
N ASN A 395 -3.14 -28.07 5.46
CA ASN A 395 -2.91 -29.51 5.47
C ASN A 395 -3.18 -30.16 6.85
N LEU A 396 -3.11 -29.38 7.93
CA LEU A 396 -3.49 -29.86 9.27
C LEU A 396 -5.00 -30.10 9.38
N TYR A 397 -5.82 -29.22 8.81
CA TYR A 397 -7.28 -29.23 8.97
C TYR A 397 -8.05 -29.83 7.78
N TYR A 398 -7.47 -29.83 6.58
CA TYR A 398 -8.05 -30.40 5.36
C TYR A 398 -7.12 -31.48 4.82
N GLN A 399 -7.57 -32.74 4.85
CA GLN A 399 -6.76 -33.90 4.44
C GLN A 399 -6.76 -34.08 2.91
N SER A 400 -7.76 -33.52 2.23
CA SER A 400 -7.93 -33.62 0.79
C SER A 400 -8.61 -32.39 0.20
N ASP A 401 -8.52 -32.25 -1.12
CA ASP A 401 -9.27 -31.24 -1.89
C ASP A 401 -10.79 -31.43 -1.74
N HIS A 402 -11.24 -32.66 -1.49
CA HIS A 402 -12.63 -32.96 -1.22
C HIS A 402 -13.13 -32.27 0.07
N ASP A 403 -12.31 -32.23 1.12
CA ASP A 403 -12.69 -31.58 2.38
C ASP A 403 -12.91 -30.07 2.19
N VAL A 404 -12.12 -29.43 1.31
CA VAL A 404 -12.30 -28.02 0.93
C VAL A 404 -13.61 -27.80 0.17
N GLN A 405 -13.95 -28.72 -0.73
CA GLN A 405 -15.17 -28.64 -1.54
C GLN A 405 -16.46 -28.82 -0.71
N GLU A 406 -16.41 -29.65 0.33
CA GLU A 406 -17.55 -29.93 1.20
C GLU A 406 -17.77 -28.90 2.31
N ASP A 407 -16.78 -28.06 2.60
CA ASP A 407 -16.89 -27.05 3.64
C ASP A 407 -17.81 -25.89 3.21
N LEU A 408 -19.10 -26.01 3.57
CA LEU A 408 -20.12 -25.05 3.18
C LEU A 408 -19.88 -23.64 3.71
N GLU A 409 -19.21 -23.50 4.86
CA GLU A 409 -18.87 -22.20 5.47
C GLU A 409 -17.74 -21.54 4.67
N LEU A 410 -16.71 -22.31 4.31
CA LEU A 410 -15.65 -21.86 3.42
C LEU A 410 -16.19 -21.49 2.02
N GLN A 411 -17.09 -22.28 1.46
CA GLN A 411 -17.71 -21.98 0.18
C GLN A 411 -18.60 -20.73 0.25
N ALA A 412 -19.26 -20.47 1.38
CA ALA A 412 -19.99 -19.22 1.61
C ALA A 412 -19.04 -18.02 1.75
N TRP A 413 -17.92 -18.20 2.44
CA TRP A 413 -16.87 -17.19 2.59
C TRP A 413 -16.30 -16.70 1.25
N ILE A 414 -15.89 -17.61 0.36
CA ILE A 414 -15.37 -17.22 -0.96
C ILE A 414 -16.43 -16.57 -1.85
N ARG A 415 -17.70 -17.01 -1.76
CA ARG A 415 -18.81 -16.33 -2.47
C ARG A 415 -19.02 -14.91 -1.94
N ASP A 416 -18.99 -14.71 -0.63
CA ASP A 416 -19.14 -13.38 -0.01
C ASP A 416 -17.99 -12.45 -0.45
N ILE A 417 -16.75 -12.94 -0.53
CA ILE A 417 -15.60 -12.18 -1.04
C ILE A 417 -15.80 -11.80 -2.52
N SER A 418 -16.08 -12.79 -3.37
CA SER A 418 -16.07 -12.61 -4.83
C SER A 418 -17.32 -11.96 -5.40
N GLN A 419 -18.48 -12.13 -4.77
CA GLN A 419 -19.77 -11.67 -5.31
C GLN A 419 -20.31 -10.45 -4.56
N GLU A 420 -20.07 -10.35 -3.24
CA GLU A 420 -20.51 -9.22 -2.44
C GLU A 420 -19.39 -8.19 -2.23
N GLY A 421 -18.21 -8.61 -1.79
CA GLY A 421 -17.08 -7.72 -1.51
C GLY A 421 -16.51 -7.09 -2.77
N PHE A 422 -16.00 -7.90 -3.69
CA PHE A 422 -15.48 -7.47 -5.00
C PHE A 422 -16.59 -7.39 -6.06
N THR A 423 -17.59 -6.55 -5.80
CA THR A 423 -18.72 -6.34 -6.73
C THR A 423 -18.31 -5.53 -7.97
N GLU A 424 -19.04 -5.67 -9.08
CA GLU A 424 -18.80 -4.90 -10.32
C GLU A 424 -17.40 -5.07 -10.95
N LEU A 425 -16.68 -6.15 -10.62
CA LEU A 425 -15.32 -6.42 -11.12
C LEU A 425 -15.20 -7.75 -11.89
N PRO A 426 -15.70 -7.82 -13.15
CA PRO A 426 -15.76 -9.07 -13.91
C PRO A 426 -14.37 -9.65 -14.26
N ASN A 427 -13.34 -8.80 -14.35
CA ASN A 427 -11.99 -9.20 -14.73
C ASN A 427 -11.08 -9.51 -13.54
N PHE A 428 -11.61 -9.56 -12.31
CA PHE A 428 -10.79 -9.81 -11.12
C PHE A 428 -10.07 -11.17 -11.19
N GLY A 429 -10.73 -12.19 -11.76
CA GLY A 429 -10.13 -13.52 -11.93
C GLY A 429 -10.06 -14.37 -10.65
N LEU A 430 -10.69 -13.94 -9.55
CA LEU A 430 -10.93 -14.80 -8.38
C LEU A 430 -12.23 -15.59 -8.58
N HIS A 431 -12.14 -16.92 -8.48
CA HIS A 431 -13.32 -17.79 -8.58
C HIS A 431 -14.20 -17.69 -7.32
N SER A 432 -15.52 -17.84 -7.50
CA SER A 432 -16.48 -17.85 -6.40
C SER A 432 -16.66 -19.22 -5.74
N LYS A 433 -15.76 -20.17 -6.03
CA LYS A 433 -15.74 -21.52 -5.49
C LYS A 433 -14.29 -21.95 -5.32
N LEU A 434 -13.98 -22.56 -4.18
CA LEU A 434 -12.66 -23.17 -3.92
C LEU A 434 -12.76 -24.67 -4.13
N SER A 435 -11.81 -25.24 -4.86
CA SER A 435 -11.82 -26.66 -5.25
C SER A 435 -10.62 -27.43 -4.71
N THR A 436 -9.50 -26.76 -4.44
CA THR A 436 -8.27 -27.43 -3.96
C THR A 436 -7.70 -26.78 -2.71
N ARG A 437 -6.88 -27.53 -1.98
CA ARG A 437 -6.11 -27.00 -0.85
C ARG A 437 -5.12 -25.92 -1.28
N GLU A 438 -4.53 -26.06 -2.47
CA GLU A 438 -3.59 -25.08 -3.00
C GLU A 438 -4.26 -23.74 -3.32
N GLU A 439 -5.47 -23.76 -3.88
CA GLU A 439 -6.27 -22.55 -4.12
C GLU A 439 -6.59 -21.84 -2.80
N LEU A 440 -7.00 -22.59 -1.78
CA LEU A 440 -7.27 -22.07 -0.43
C LEU A 440 -6.01 -21.49 0.21
N SER A 441 -4.90 -22.22 0.18
CA SER A 441 -3.61 -21.78 0.73
C SER A 441 -3.15 -20.49 0.06
N THR A 442 -3.21 -20.43 -1.28
CA THR A 442 -2.81 -19.25 -2.03
C THR A 442 -3.69 -18.04 -1.70
N LEU A 443 -5.01 -18.21 -1.62
CA LEU A 443 -5.92 -17.12 -1.30
C LEU A 443 -5.69 -16.55 0.11
N LEU A 444 -5.46 -17.43 1.09
CA LEU A 444 -5.15 -17.01 2.46
C LEU A 444 -3.78 -16.37 2.56
N ALA A 445 -2.79 -16.88 1.84
CA ALA A 445 -1.48 -16.24 1.72
C ALA A 445 -1.59 -14.84 1.11
N VAL A 446 -2.45 -14.63 0.09
CA VAL A 446 -2.76 -13.29 -0.45
C VAL A 446 -3.31 -12.38 0.64
N ALA A 447 -4.32 -12.83 1.40
CA ALA A 447 -4.92 -12.01 2.45
C ALA A 447 -3.89 -11.61 3.51
N ILE A 448 -3.12 -12.59 4.03
CA ILE A 448 -2.10 -12.37 5.05
C ILE A 448 -0.98 -11.48 4.53
N PHE A 449 -0.40 -11.80 3.36
CA PHE A 449 0.67 -10.99 2.75
C PHE A 449 0.22 -9.55 2.49
N THR A 450 -1.01 -9.36 2.00
CA THR A 450 -1.55 -8.03 1.72
C THR A 450 -1.72 -7.21 3.00
N SER A 451 -2.23 -7.83 4.07
CA SER A 451 -2.43 -7.19 5.37
C SER A 451 -1.14 -6.94 6.17
N THR A 452 -0.05 -7.58 5.78
CA THR A 452 1.24 -7.57 6.50
C THR A 452 2.32 -6.92 5.64
N ALA A 453 3.12 -7.72 4.93
CA ALA A 453 4.29 -7.31 4.16
C ALA A 453 3.96 -6.24 3.12
N GLN A 454 2.87 -6.40 2.35
CA GLN A 454 2.53 -5.44 1.32
C GLN A 454 2.13 -4.07 1.91
N HIS A 455 1.34 -4.08 2.98
CA HIS A 455 1.00 -2.86 3.71
C HIS A 455 2.26 -2.20 4.27
N ALA A 456 3.10 -2.95 5.01
CA ALA A 456 4.35 -2.45 5.57
C ALA A 456 5.28 -1.83 4.51
N ALA A 457 5.47 -2.47 3.36
CA ALA A 457 6.29 -1.96 2.26
C ALA A 457 5.80 -0.62 1.68
N THR A 458 4.49 -0.35 1.78
CA THR A 458 3.86 0.88 1.28
C THR A 458 3.54 1.88 2.39
N ASN A 459 3.67 1.50 3.66
CA ASN A 459 3.31 2.35 4.80
C ASN A 459 4.54 2.84 5.57
N ASN A 460 5.45 1.94 5.93
CA ASN A 460 6.52 2.21 6.89
C ASN A 460 7.49 3.31 6.42
N GLY A 461 7.76 3.40 5.11
CA GLY A 461 8.64 4.40 4.54
C GLY A 461 7.96 5.73 4.19
N GLN A 462 6.67 5.91 4.48
CA GLN A 462 5.93 7.10 4.03
C GLN A 462 6.61 8.41 4.43
N PHE A 463 7.01 8.52 5.69
CA PHE A 463 7.69 9.73 6.16
C PHE A 463 9.06 9.89 5.51
N ASP A 464 9.82 8.81 5.39
CA ASP A 464 11.17 8.80 4.84
C ASP A 464 11.25 9.40 3.43
N TRP A 465 10.35 8.97 2.55
CA TRP A 465 10.35 9.40 1.15
C TRP A 465 9.51 10.66 0.88
N CYS A 466 8.47 10.91 1.70
CA CYS A 466 7.50 11.99 1.45
C CYS A 466 7.67 13.22 2.35
N ALA A 467 8.53 13.18 3.38
CA ALA A 467 8.82 14.36 4.21
C ALA A 467 9.52 15.45 3.39
N TRP A 468 10.44 15.07 2.50
CA TRP A 468 11.05 16.01 1.56
C TRP A 468 10.09 16.29 0.41
N VAL A 469 9.25 17.30 0.59
CA VAL A 469 8.13 17.62 -0.33
C VAL A 469 8.56 17.75 -1.79
N PRO A 470 9.70 18.37 -2.17
CA PRO A 470 10.12 18.40 -3.57
C PRO A 470 10.37 17.02 -4.20
N ASN A 471 10.71 16.00 -3.41
CA ASN A 471 10.89 14.62 -3.89
C ASN A 471 9.57 13.89 -4.10
N THR A 472 8.50 14.24 -3.38
CA THR A 472 7.21 13.54 -3.49
C THR A 472 6.04 14.51 -3.23
N PRO A 473 5.83 15.53 -4.08
CA PRO A 473 4.85 16.59 -3.80
C PRO A 473 3.42 16.07 -3.91
N CYS A 474 2.59 16.31 -2.88
CA CYS A 474 1.19 15.90 -2.89
C CYS A 474 0.30 16.72 -3.85
N THR A 475 0.78 17.88 -4.29
CA THR A 475 0.05 18.73 -5.23
C THR A 475 0.94 19.64 -6.06
N MET A 476 0.48 20.03 -7.24
CA MET A 476 1.11 21.04 -8.09
C MET A 476 0.13 22.21 -8.34
N ARG A 477 0.63 23.44 -8.24
CA ARG A 477 -0.15 24.70 -8.30
C ARG A 477 -0.06 25.44 -9.63
N GLN A 478 0.76 24.96 -10.56
CA GLN A 478 0.88 25.44 -11.94
C GLN A 478 0.80 24.24 -12.90
N PRO A 479 0.41 24.44 -14.17
CA PRO A 479 0.39 23.36 -15.15
C PRO A 479 1.80 22.85 -15.48
N PRO A 480 1.92 21.64 -16.08
CA PRO A 480 3.18 21.16 -16.62
C PRO A 480 3.82 22.16 -17.61
N PRO A 481 5.15 22.30 -17.63
CA PRO A 481 5.83 23.22 -18.55
C PRO A 481 5.73 22.72 -20.00
N THR A 482 5.39 23.63 -20.92
CA THR A 482 5.35 23.36 -22.37
C THR A 482 6.63 23.78 -23.09
N ASP A 483 7.46 24.61 -22.46
CA ASP A 483 8.75 25.08 -22.95
C ASP A 483 9.84 24.75 -21.92
N LYS A 484 10.87 24.03 -22.36
CA LYS A 484 11.99 23.60 -21.52
C LYS A 484 12.90 24.76 -21.13
N ASP A 485 13.09 25.72 -22.02
CA ASP A 485 14.03 26.83 -21.83
C ASP A 485 13.47 27.92 -20.91
N ALA A 486 12.14 27.92 -20.72
CA ALA A 486 11.43 28.86 -19.84
C ALA A 486 11.42 28.45 -18.35
N VAL A 487 11.89 27.25 -18.00
CA VAL A 487 11.82 26.75 -16.61
C VAL A 487 12.83 27.47 -15.72
N THR A 488 12.32 28.23 -14.75
CA THR A 488 13.13 28.94 -13.75
C THR A 488 12.89 28.38 -12.34
N MET A 489 13.76 28.74 -11.39
CA MET A 489 13.55 28.37 -9.98
C MET A 489 12.26 29.01 -9.43
N GLU A 490 11.96 30.24 -9.84
CA GLU A 490 10.70 30.91 -9.46
C GLU A 490 9.48 30.11 -9.93
N MET A 491 9.51 29.59 -11.17
CA MET A 491 8.46 28.72 -11.67
C MET A 491 8.34 27.44 -10.83
N ILE A 492 9.46 26.77 -10.52
CA ILE A 492 9.46 25.56 -9.66
C ILE A 492 8.80 25.86 -8.31
N MET A 493 9.20 26.93 -7.64
CA MET A 493 8.65 27.29 -6.33
C MET A 493 7.18 27.70 -6.40
N ALA A 494 6.75 28.29 -7.51
CA ALA A 494 5.34 28.58 -7.79
C ALA A 494 4.52 27.30 -8.04
N THR A 495 5.12 26.28 -8.68
CA THR A 495 4.49 24.99 -8.98
C THR A 495 4.37 24.11 -7.74
N LEU A 496 5.41 24.00 -6.91
CA LEU A 496 5.41 23.13 -5.72
C LEU A 496 4.35 23.53 -4.67
N PRO A 497 3.99 22.63 -3.73
CA PRO A 497 3.01 22.93 -2.67
C PRO A 497 3.33 24.19 -1.86
N ASP A 498 2.28 24.88 -1.40
CA ASP A 498 2.42 25.98 -0.45
C ASP A 498 2.82 25.49 0.95
N VAL A 499 3.29 26.39 1.81
CA VAL A 499 3.71 26.05 3.19
C VAL A 499 2.65 25.25 3.94
N SER A 500 1.37 25.60 3.77
CA SER A 500 0.26 24.92 4.44
C SER A 500 0.06 23.50 3.93
N GLN A 501 0.16 23.30 2.61
CA GLN A 501 0.05 21.98 1.97
C GLN A 501 1.25 21.11 2.36
N SER A 502 2.47 21.65 2.29
CA SER A 502 3.71 20.98 2.72
C SER A 502 3.65 20.51 4.17
N CYS A 503 3.20 21.37 5.09
CA CYS A 503 3.05 20.99 6.49
C CYS A 503 2.04 19.85 6.69
N VAL A 504 0.87 19.92 6.04
CA VAL A 504 -0.14 18.86 6.20
C VAL A 504 0.35 17.54 5.60
N GLN A 505 1.01 17.57 4.43
CA GLN A 505 1.63 16.38 3.84
C GLN A 505 2.61 15.73 4.82
N MET A 506 3.52 16.51 5.39
CA MET A 506 4.53 15.97 6.30
C MET A 506 3.93 15.45 7.61
N ALA A 507 2.90 16.13 8.16
CA ALA A 507 2.19 15.62 9.34
C ALA A 507 1.49 14.29 9.06
N ILE A 508 0.82 14.17 7.91
CA ILE A 508 0.06 12.95 7.62
C ILE A 508 0.99 11.78 7.30
N THR A 509 2.05 11.99 6.51
CA THR A 509 3.00 10.90 6.21
C THR A 509 3.78 10.45 7.44
N TRP A 510 4.04 11.36 8.39
CA TRP A 510 4.58 11.00 9.70
C TRP A 510 3.60 10.19 10.54
N HIS A 511 2.36 10.67 10.66
CA HIS A 511 1.34 10.03 11.48
C HIS A 511 0.98 8.62 10.99
N LEU A 512 0.96 8.43 9.67
CA LEU A 512 0.70 7.15 9.03
C LEU A 512 1.92 6.21 9.06
N GLY A 513 3.15 6.72 8.89
CA GLY A 513 4.36 5.89 8.81
C GLY A 513 5.09 5.64 10.13
N ARG A 514 4.57 6.12 11.28
CA ARG A 514 5.22 5.92 12.58
C ARG A 514 4.94 4.52 13.13
N ALA A 515 5.82 4.04 14.01
CA ALA A 515 5.56 2.85 14.79
C ALA A 515 4.36 3.04 15.74
N GLN A 516 3.48 2.06 15.81
CA GLN A 516 2.36 2.04 16.75
C GLN A 516 2.82 1.53 18.12
N PRO A 517 2.27 2.07 19.23
CA PRO A 517 2.66 1.67 20.58
C PRO A 517 2.29 0.21 20.90
N ASP A 518 1.23 -0.29 20.27
CA ASP A 518 0.69 -1.64 20.44
C ASP A 518 0.92 -2.52 19.20
N ALA A 519 1.94 -2.19 18.39
CA ALA A 519 2.30 -2.95 17.20
C ALA A 519 2.61 -4.41 17.56
N ILE A 520 2.00 -5.34 16.83
CA ILE A 520 2.25 -6.79 16.98
C ILE A 520 2.99 -7.27 15.74
N PRO A 521 4.28 -7.62 15.84
CA PRO A 521 5.07 -8.06 14.68
C PRO A 521 4.54 -9.34 14.04
N LEU A 522 4.84 -9.52 12.76
CA LEU A 522 4.44 -10.68 11.98
C LEU A 522 4.84 -11.99 12.67
N GLY A 523 3.89 -12.91 12.79
CA GLY A 523 4.10 -14.22 13.42
C GLY A 523 4.05 -14.21 14.95
N GLN A 524 3.94 -13.04 15.59
CA GLN A 524 3.66 -12.93 17.02
C GLN A 524 2.15 -12.93 17.24
N TYR A 525 1.63 -13.86 18.04
CA TYR A 525 0.19 -13.96 18.25
C TYR A 525 -0.10 -13.85 19.75
N MET A 526 -0.59 -12.68 20.18
CA MET A 526 -0.95 -12.43 21.58
C MET A 526 -2.24 -13.16 21.97
N GLU A 527 -3.13 -13.34 21.00
CA GLU A 527 -4.37 -14.10 21.16
C GLU A 527 -4.15 -15.55 20.72
N GLU A 528 -4.12 -16.47 21.69
CA GLU A 528 -4.00 -17.91 21.46
C GLU A 528 -5.32 -18.49 20.93
N HIS A 529 -5.60 -18.25 19.65
CA HIS A 529 -6.77 -18.82 18.96
C HIS A 529 -6.61 -20.32 18.71
N PHE A 530 -5.40 -20.77 18.41
CA PHE A 530 -5.05 -22.18 18.27
C PHE A 530 -4.48 -22.72 19.58
N THR A 531 -5.02 -23.84 20.05
CA THR A 531 -4.59 -24.49 21.30
C THR A 531 -4.00 -25.88 21.05
N GLU A 532 -4.09 -26.36 19.81
CA GLU A 532 -3.58 -27.67 19.40
C GLU A 532 -2.06 -27.64 19.20
N SER A 533 -1.35 -28.63 19.76
CA SER A 533 0.12 -28.68 19.71
C SER A 533 0.70 -28.61 18.29
N ARG A 534 0.08 -29.31 17.34
CA ARG A 534 0.53 -29.32 15.93
C ARG A 534 0.36 -27.96 15.25
N ALA A 535 -0.66 -27.19 15.61
CA ALA A 535 -0.85 -25.84 15.08
C ALA A 535 0.20 -24.88 15.69
N VAL A 536 0.44 -25.01 17.00
CA VAL A 536 1.50 -24.25 17.70
C VAL A 536 2.88 -24.54 17.12
N GLU A 537 3.20 -25.81 16.83
CA GLU A 537 4.46 -26.19 16.17
C GLU A 537 4.65 -25.53 14.79
N LEU A 538 3.57 -25.38 14.01
CA LEU A 538 3.61 -24.69 12.72
C LEU A 538 3.84 -23.18 12.89
N ILE A 539 3.21 -22.58 13.90
CA ILE A 539 3.43 -21.17 14.26
C ILE A 539 4.88 -20.95 14.69
N ASP A 540 5.45 -21.83 15.51
CA ASP A 540 6.84 -21.73 15.97
C ASP A 540 7.85 -21.92 14.83
N ARG A 541 7.56 -22.82 13.89
CA ARG A 541 8.36 -22.93 12.65
C ARG A 541 8.29 -21.64 11.84
N PHE A 542 7.11 -21.07 11.63
CA PHE A 542 6.96 -19.80 10.93
C PHE A 542 7.76 -18.67 11.60
N ARG A 543 7.74 -18.59 12.94
CA ARG A 543 8.56 -17.63 13.70
C ARG A 543 10.07 -17.82 13.46
N THR A 544 10.50 -19.08 13.34
CA THR A 544 11.91 -19.42 13.07
C THR A 544 12.31 -18.99 11.67
N GLU A 545 11.49 -19.31 10.66
CA GLU A 545 11.70 -18.89 9.26
C GLU A 545 11.73 -17.36 9.14
N LEU A 546 10.82 -16.64 9.82
CA LEU A 546 10.85 -15.18 9.87
C LEU A 546 12.13 -14.64 10.49
N LYS A 547 12.66 -15.30 11.54
CA LYS A 547 13.92 -14.86 12.15
C LYS A 547 15.11 -15.05 11.21
N GLU A 548 15.14 -16.15 10.46
CA GLU A 548 16.16 -16.40 9.42
C GLU A 548 16.09 -15.36 8.30
N ILE A 549 14.88 -15.00 7.86
CA ILE A 549 14.65 -13.93 6.87
C ILE A 549 15.16 -12.59 7.41
N GLU A 550 14.85 -12.27 8.67
CA GLU A 550 15.33 -11.04 9.31
C GLU A 550 16.85 -10.95 9.32
N ASP A 551 17.52 -12.02 9.76
CA ASP A 551 18.98 -12.06 9.83
C ASP A 551 19.62 -11.95 8.44
N HIS A 552 18.99 -12.55 7.41
CA HIS A 552 19.40 -12.39 6.02
C HIS A 552 19.26 -10.94 5.53
N ILE A 553 18.12 -10.28 5.78
CA ILE A 553 17.88 -8.89 5.38
C ILE A 553 18.90 -7.97 6.07
N LEU A 554 19.15 -8.16 7.37
CA LEU A 554 20.13 -7.37 8.11
C LEU A 554 21.54 -7.54 7.55
N SER A 555 21.97 -8.78 7.27
CA SER A 555 23.28 -9.06 6.67
C SER A 555 23.40 -8.48 5.26
N GLN A 556 22.35 -8.59 4.44
CA GLN A 556 22.35 -8.02 3.08
C GLN A 556 22.46 -6.49 3.09
N ASN A 557 21.88 -5.82 4.09
CA ASN A 557 21.89 -4.37 4.21
C ASN A 557 23.09 -3.83 4.99
N GLU A 558 23.93 -4.70 5.57
CA GLU A 558 25.11 -4.28 6.32
C GLU A 558 26.10 -3.55 5.40
N GLY A 559 26.49 -2.33 5.80
CA GLY A 559 27.42 -1.50 5.03
C GLY A 559 26.83 -0.79 3.81
N LEU A 560 25.55 -0.99 3.47
CA LEU A 560 24.87 -0.16 2.48
C LEU A 560 24.65 1.24 3.04
N GLU A 561 24.91 2.26 2.22
CA GLU A 561 24.67 3.66 2.57
C GLU A 561 23.17 3.93 2.79
N LEU A 562 22.32 3.31 1.97
CA LEU A 562 20.87 3.38 2.07
C LEU A 562 20.29 1.97 2.23
N GLN A 563 19.87 1.66 3.46
CA GLN A 563 19.34 0.35 3.82
C GLN A 563 17.85 0.25 3.51
N TYR A 564 17.42 -0.87 2.92
CA TYR A 564 16.00 -1.17 2.74
C TYR A 564 15.52 -2.09 3.87
N LEU A 565 14.93 -1.51 4.91
CA LEU A 565 14.52 -2.21 6.14
C LEU A 565 13.00 -2.23 6.39
N PHE A 566 12.19 -1.75 5.44
CA PHE A 566 10.73 -1.68 5.61
C PHE A 566 10.06 -3.06 5.67
N LEU A 567 10.74 -4.10 5.19
CA LEU A 567 10.29 -5.49 5.19
C LEU A 567 11.03 -6.38 6.20
N LEU A 568 11.66 -5.79 7.23
CA LEU A 568 12.14 -6.57 8.37
C LEU A 568 10.94 -7.20 9.12
N PRO A 569 10.90 -8.54 9.32
CA PRO A 569 9.81 -9.21 10.02
C PRO A 569 9.41 -8.59 11.36
N SER A 570 10.38 -8.16 12.19
CA SER A 570 10.12 -7.45 13.45
C SER A 570 9.44 -6.07 13.31
N ARG A 571 9.42 -5.49 12.10
CA ARG A 571 8.83 -4.18 11.78
C ARG A 571 7.58 -4.27 10.91
N ILE A 572 7.18 -5.48 10.52
CA ILE A 572 5.94 -5.74 9.79
C ILE A 572 4.88 -6.08 10.83
N GLU A 573 3.79 -5.34 10.88
CA GLU A 573 2.65 -5.70 11.74
C GLU A 573 1.86 -6.89 11.16
N ASN A 574 1.20 -7.64 12.04
CA ASN A 574 0.31 -8.73 11.62
C ASN A 574 -0.88 -8.28 10.78
N SER A 575 -1.31 -7.02 10.89
CA SER A 575 -2.51 -6.52 10.23
C SER A 575 -2.37 -5.03 9.94
N ILE A 576 -3.35 -4.49 9.22
CA ILE A 576 -3.42 -3.06 8.92
C ILE A 576 -3.95 -2.32 10.15
N THR A 577 -3.03 -1.82 10.98
CA THR A 577 -3.35 -1.05 12.20
C THR A 577 -2.84 0.40 12.20
N ILE A 578 -2.31 0.79 11.04
CA ILE A 578 -1.55 1.96 10.61
C ILE A 578 -0.03 1.87 10.77
#